data_AF-A0A3N5NMT4-F1
#
_entry.id   AF-A0A3N5NMT4-F1
#
_cell.length_a   1.000
_cell.length_b   1.000
_cell.length_c   1.000
_cell.angle_alpha   90.00
_cell.angle_beta   90.00
_cell.angle_gamma   90.00
#
_symmetry.space_group_name_H-M   'P 1'
#
loop_
_entity.id
_entity.type
_entity.pdbx_description
1 polymer ?
#
loop_
_entity_poly.entity_id
_entity_poly.type
_entity_poly.pdbx_seq_one_letter_code
_entity_poly.pdbx_strand_id
1 'polypeptide(L)'
;MRPGRGAAIFLESTRVYFGTGSDCLSLLDPSTGEHRRFTQGDIVDSYRLCDALPNIHFLMSNGLPSDVDPARSYDVQMALMLEHTTKPLVFVTNDLASCRRAIDMAAAVAGGHEALSEQQHILLYSEPSSPLKQSETAVDKLLLMAEYQLPVVHSPGPLMGGTAPITMASGLVMSMAEILSGLVVHQLQRPGAPFVFGAGLHHMDMSSAQISYGSPEFQLTKAAIAELGRWYGIPTWGYAGCSDAKVMDEQAAVEATLSVMMARLTGANLIHDVGYMESGLTMSYEMIVLTDELIAMADHLMVGIDVSEESLMLDELHRTGP
;
A
#
# COMPACT_ATOMS: atom_id res chain seq x y z
N MET A 1 13.85 13.21 3.93
CA MET A 1 15.16 12.55 4.20
C MET A 1 16.28 13.58 4.21
N ARG A 2 17.30 13.43 5.07
CA ARG A 2 18.50 14.30 5.02
C ARG A 2 19.43 13.83 3.87
N PRO A 3 20.14 14.74 3.17
CA PRO A 3 21.10 14.36 2.15
C PRO A 3 22.15 13.36 2.69
N GLY A 4 22.41 12.27 1.95
CA GLY A 4 23.50 11.33 2.25
C GLY A 4 23.13 9.99 2.89
N ARG A 5 21.84 9.68 3.12
CA ARG A 5 21.39 8.31 3.42
C ARG A 5 21.03 7.59 2.10
N GLY A 6 21.46 6.33 1.95
CA GLY A 6 21.07 5.50 0.80
C GLY A 6 19.55 5.26 0.74
N ALA A 7 19.08 4.64 -0.34
CA ALA A 7 17.65 4.39 -0.53
C ALA A 7 17.05 3.63 0.68
N ALA A 8 15.91 4.10 1.19
CA ALA A 8 15.25 3.47 2.33
C ALA A 8 14.50 2.19 1.96
N ILE A 9 14.03 2.10 0.71
CA ILE A 9 13.23 0.99 0.19
C ILE A 9 13.74 0.64 -1.21
N PHE A 10 13.86 -0.65 -1.51
CA PHE A 10 14.27 -1.16 -2.81
C PHE A 10 13.16 -2.01 -3.43
N LEU A 11 12.47 -1.47 -4.43
CA LEU A 11 11.39 -2.17 -5.12
C LEU A 11 11.96 -3.11 -6.18
N GLU A 12 12.53 -4.22 -5.73
CA GLU A 12 13.18 -5.21 -6.59
C GLU A 12 12.85 -6.65 -6.16
N SER A 13 12.79 -7.54 -7.16
CA SER A 13 12.61 -8.97 -6.95
C SER A 13 11.43 -9.26 -6.01
N THR A 14 11.66 -10.04 -4.95
CA THR A 14 10.66 -10.43 -3.94
C THR A 14 10.81 -9.67 -2.62
N ARG A 15 11.45 -8.49 -2.62
CA ARG A 15 11.52 -7.66 -1.40
C ARG A 15 10.17 -6.99 -1.16
N VAL A 16 9.63 -7.20 0.03
CA VAL A 16 8.27 -6.81 0.43
C VAL A 16 8.35 -5.74 1.51
N TYR A 17 7.66 -4.62 1.31
CA TYR A 17 7.64 -3.48 2.23
C TYR A 17 6.20 -3.08 2.53
N PHE A 18 5.90 -2.90 3.80
CA PHE A 18 4.54 -2.61 4.29
C PHE A 18 4.35 -1.14 4.62
N GLY A 19 3.14 -0.63 4.44
CA GLY A 19 2.72 0.71 4.81
C GLY A 19 1.22 0.78 5.02
N THR A 20 0.75 1.88 5.58
CA THR A 20 -0.69 2.09 5.81
C THR A 20 -1.47 2.19 4.50
N GLY A 21 -2.80 2.08 4.59
CA GLY A 21 -3.70 2.42 3.48
C GLY A 21 -4.06 3.91 3.42
N SER A 22 -4.85 4.29 2.42
CA SER A 22 -5.33 5.66 2.15
C SER A 22 -6.72 6.02 2.70
N ASP A 23 -6.84 7.24 3.20
CA ASP A 23 -8.03 8.08 3.22
C ASP A 23 -9.30 7.42 3.79
N CYS A 24 -9.14 6.59 4.83
CA CYS A 24 -10.30 6.06 5.54
C CYS A 24 -11.21 7.18 6.01
N LEU A 25 -12.52 6.92 5.92
CA LEU A 25 -13.57 7.86 6.27
C LEU A 25 -13.72 8.03 7.77
N SER A 26 -13.38 6.97 8.51
CA SER A 26 -13.54 6.85 9.95
C SER A 26 -12.28 6.31 10.61
N LEU A 27 -12.10 6.66 11.87
CA LEU A 27 -11.15 6.08 12.81
C LEU A 27 -11.94 5.24 13.81
N LEU A 28 -11.46 4.03 14.10
CA LEU A 28 -11.86 3.27 15.28
C LEU A 28 -11.09 3.86 16.46
N ASP A 29 -11.77 4.61 17.32
CA ASP A 29 -11.12 5.30 18.43
C ASP A 29 -10.59 4.28 19.46
N PRO A 30 -9.27 4.27 19.74
CA PRO A 30 -8.67 3.28 20.63
C PRO A 30 -9.11 3.41 22.10
N SER A 31 -9.58 4.59 22.49
CA SER A 31 -9.98 4.88 23.87
C SER A 31 -11.44 4.54 24.14
N THR A 32 -12.30 4.68 23.14
CA THR A 32 -13.76 4.50 23.30
C THR A 32 -14.31 3.28 22.56
N GLY A 33 -13.60 2.78 21.54
CA GLY A 33 -14.09 1.75 20.63
C GLY A 33 -15.16 2.23 19.64
N GLU A 34 -15.39 3.54 19.55
CA GLU A 34 -16.40 4.11 18.65
C GLU A 34 -15.79 4.46 17.27
N HIS A 35 -16.59 4.30 16.22
CA HIS A 35 -16.24 4.77 14.89
C HIS A 35 -16.58 6.25 14.78
N ARG A 36 -15.58 7.09 14.52
CA ARG A 36 -15.77 8.53 14.36
C ARG A 36 -14.94 9.09 13.20
N ARG A 37 -15.24 10.30 12.77
CA ARG A 37 -14.41 11.00 11.77
C ARG A 37 -13.04 11.35 12.34
N PHE A 38 -12.05 11.39 11.46
CA PHE A 38 -10.72 11.89 11.78
C PHE A 38 -10.74 13.39 12.06
N THR A 39 -9.86 13.80 12.96
CA THR A 39 -9.37 15.18 13.10
C THR A 39 -7.95 15.27 12.57
N GLN A 40 -7.42 16.48 12.43
CA GLN A 40 -6.02 16.69 12.08
C GLN A 40 -5.08 16.05 13.11
N GLY A 41 -5.44 16.12 14.40
CA GLY A 41 -4.65 15.54 15.50
C GLY A 41 -4.52 14.02 15.38
N ASP A 42 -5.62 13.34 15.06
CA ASP A 42 -5.64 11.87 14.85
C ASP A 42 -4.70 11.45 13.71
N ILE A 43 -4.65 12.23 12.64
CA ILE A 43 -3.75 11.96 11.50
C ILE A 43 -2.30 12.09 11.94
N VAL A 44 -1.96 13.16 12.68
CA VAL A 44 -0.60 13.38 13.20
C VAL A 44 -0.18 12.25 14.14
N ASP A 45 -1.06 11.81 15.04
CA ASP A 45 -0.78 10.72 15.96
C ASP A 45 -0.56 9.40 15.20
N SER A 46 -1.36 9.14 14.17
CA SER A 46 -1.19 7.98 13.29
C SER A 46 0.15 8.02 12.54
N TYR A 47 0.57 9.18 12.03
CA TYR A 47 1.83 9.33 11.31
C TYR A 47 3.03 9.10 12.23
N ARG A 48 2.98 9.60 13.47
CA ARG A 48 4.01 9.37 14.48
C ARG A 48 4.09 7.90 14.90
N LEU A 49 2.94 7.26 15.09
CA LEU A 49 2.86 5.82 15.35
C LEU A 49 3.54 5.05 14.23
N CYS A 50 3.15 5.31 12.98
CA CYS A 50 3.74 4.68 11.82
C CYS A 50 5.24 4.93 11.72
N ASP A 51 5.72 6.15 11.98
CA ASP A 51 7.16 6.49 11.96
C ASP A 51 7.96 5.70 13.00
N ALA A 52 7.38 5.48 14.20
CA ALA A 52 8.02 4.77 15.30
C ALA A 52 8.08 3.23 15.12
N LEU A 53 7.14 2.65 14.37
CA LEU A 53 7.04 1.20 14.17
C LEU A 53 8.09 0.68 13.17
N PRO A 54 8.88 -0.36 13.49
CA PRO A 54 10.01 -0.78 12.66
C PRO A 54 9.61 -1.54 11.39
N ASN A 55 8.46 -2.22 11.38
CA ASN A 55 8.02 -3.04 10.24
C ASN A 55 7.01 -2.30 9.33
N ILE A 56 6.67 -1.06 9.67
CA ILE A 56 6.02 -0.12 8.77
C ILE A 56 7.11 0.66 8.02
N HIS A 57 7.22 0.48 6.72
CA HIS A 57 8.36 0.94 5.92
C HIS A 57 8.07 2.26 5.19
N PHE A 58 6.83 2.47 4.77
CA PHE A 58 6.34 3.71 4.16
C PHE A 58 5.04 4.16 4.82
N LEU A 59 4.70 5.42 4.67
CA LEU A 59 3.45 6.00 5.16
C LEU A 59 2.54 6.35 3.97
N MET A 60 1.29 5.92 4.03
CA MET A 60 0.24 6.40 3.13
C MET A 60 -0.71 7.34 3.88
N SER A 61 -1.32 8.28 3.16
CA SER A 61 -2.27 9.27 3.69
C SER A 61 -3.49 8.58 4.32
N ASN A 62 -3.48 8.27 5.62
CA ASN A 62 -4.34 7.22 6.20
C ASN A 62 -5.75 7.63 6.69
N GLY A 63 -6.16 8.89 6.52
CA GLY A 63 -7.48 9.33 6.95
C GLY A 63 -7.84 10.73 6.48
N LEU A 64 -9.13 10.99 6.27
CA LEU A 64 -9.62 12.30 5.84
C LEU A 64 -10.03 13.17 7.04
N PRO A 65 -9.30 14.26 7.36
CA PRO A 65 -9.62 15.11 8.49
C PRO A 65 -10.92 15.88 8.24
N SER A 66 -11.82 15.85 9.21
CA SER A 66 -13.14 16.50 9.16
C SER A 66 -13.15 17.93 9.70
N ASP A 67 -12.06 18.35 10.34
CA ASP A 67 -11.85 19.67 10.97
C ASP A 67 -11.08 20.65 10.08
N VAL A 68 -10.95 20.34 8.78
CA VAL A 68 -10.31 21.21 7.77
C VAL A 68 -11.25 21.47 6.59
N ASP A 69 -10.93 22.46 5.76
CA ASP A 69 -11.64 22.70 4.50
C ASP A 69 -11.53 21.46 3.59
N PRO A 70 -12.65 20.81 3.20
CA PRO A 70 -12.64 19.64 2.31
C PRO A 70 -11.91 19.87 0.99
N ALA A 71 -11.89 21.10 0.47
CA ALA A 71 -11.17 21.44 -0.76
C ALA A 71 -9.64 21.41 -0.58
N ARG A 72 -9.16 21.37 0.66
CA ARG A 72 -7.74 21.39 1.05
C ARG A 72 -7.28 20.13 1.79
N SER A 73 -8.16 19.17 2.05
CA SER A 73 -7.83 17.96 2.83
C SER A 73 -6.57 17.24 2.33
N TYR A 74 -6.44 17.02 1.01
CA TYR A 74 -5.24 16.40 0.43
C TYR A 74 -3.97 17.25 0.58
N ASP A 75 -4.10 18.57 0.41
CA ASP A 75 -2.97 19.49 0.57
C ASP A 75 -2.47 19.48 2.02
N VAL A 76 -3.40 19.47 2.98
CA VAL A 76 -3.11 19.39 4.42
C VAL A 76 -2.48 18.05 4.78
N GLN A 77 -3.05 16.93 4.31
CA GLN A 77 -2.47 15.60 4.56
C GLN A 77 -1.04 15.49 4.04
N MET A 78 -0.76 15.99 2.83
CA MET A 78 0.60 15.99 2.29
C MET A 78 1.57 16.79 3.17
N ALA A 79 1.17 17.98 3.62
CA ALA A 79 1.99 18.78 4.53
C ALA A 79 2.28 18.04 5.84
N LEU A 80 1.26 17.43 6.46
CA LEU A 80 1.41 16.67 7.70
C LEU A 80 2.30 15.44 7.54
N MET A 81 2.19 14.71 6.42
CA MET A 81 3.09 13.58 6.13
C MET A 81 4.55 14.05 6.04
N LEU A 82 4.81 15.15 5.34
CA LEU A 82 6.15 15.72 5.22
C LEU A 82 6.72 16.24 6.55
N GLU A 83 5.85 16.71 7.46
CA GLU A 83 6.25 17.26 8.76
C GLU A 83 6.44 16.19 9.86
N HIS A 84 5.73 15.06 9.77
CA HIS A 84 5.60 14.12 10.89
C HIS A 84 6.12 12.71 10.65
N THR A 85 6.66 12.39 9.47
CA THR A 85 7.42 11.16 9.27
C THR A 85 8.71 11.41 8.49
N THR A 86 9.67 10.53 8.70
CA THR A 86 10.91 10.46 7.92
C THR A 86 10.88 9.37 6.85
N LYS A 87 9.81 8.57 6.80
CA LYS A 87 9.63 7.45 5.88
C LYS A 87 9.20 7.94 4.48
N PRO A 88 9.46 7.14 3.42
CA PRO A 88 8.89 7.42 2.10
C PRO A 88 7.37 7.51 2.15
N LEU A 89 6.80 8.34 1.28
CA LEU A 89 5.38 8.67 1.29
C LEU A 89 4.65 8.06 0.09
N VAL A 90 3.47 7.52 0.33
CA VAL A 90 2.46 7.29 -0.71
C VAL A 90 1.34 8.29 -0.49
N PHE A 91 1.06 9.12 -1.49
CA PHE A 91 0.08 10.20 -1.35
C PHE A 91 -1.05 10.04 -2.37
N VAL A 92 -2.22 10.55 -1.98
CA VAL A 92 -3.41 10.66 -2.83
C VAL A 92 -3.69 12.13 -3.09
N THR A 93 -4.22 12.46 -4.26
CA THR A 93 -4.64 13.83 -4.61
C THR A 93 -5.93 13.83 -5.41
N ASN A 94 -6.69 14.91 -5.26
CA ASN A 94 -7.99 15.08 -5.92
C ASN A 94 -7.85 15.24 -7.44
N ASP A 95 -6.99 16.16 -7.88
CA ASP A 95 -6.88 16.59 -9.27
C ASP A 95 -5.45 16.98 -9.63
N LEU A 96 -5.24 17.37 -10.90
CA LEU A 96 -3.94 17.79 -11.43
C LEU A 96 -3.31 18.93 -10.61
N ALA A 97 -4.11 19.90 -10.16
CA ALA A 97 -3.62 21.04 -9.40
C ALA A 97 -3.18 20.63 -8.00
N SER A 98 -3.93 19.75 -7.33
CA SER A 98 -3.56 19.17 -6.05
C SER A 98 -2.31 18.30 -6.17
N CYS A 99 -2.20 17.45 -7.21
CA CYS A 99 -1.01 16.65 -7.48
C CYS A 99 0.24 17.53 -7.67
N ARG A 100 0.13 18.63 -8.43
CA ARG A 100 1.22 19.58 -8.60
C ARG A 100 1.65 20.23 -7.29
N ARG A 101 0.69 20.67 -6.48
CA ARG A 101 1.00 21.23 -5.14
C ARG A 101 1.69 20.23 -4.24
N ALA A 102 1.28 18.95 -4.26
CA ALA A 102 1.94 17.90 -3.49
C ALA A 102 3.39 17.69 -3.93
N ILE A 103 3.65 17.65 -5.25
CA ILE A 103 5.01 17.58 -5.80
C ILE A 103 5.82 18.81 -5.39
N ASP A 104 5.26 20.01 -5.47
CA ASP A 104 5.96 21.25 -5.09
C ASP A 104 6.32 21.30 -3.60
N MET A 105 5.42 20.83 -2.72
CA MET A 105 5.68 20.69 -1.28
C MET A 105 6.80 19.69 -1.02
N ALA A 106 6.76 18.51 -1.65
CA ALA A 106 7.83 17.52 -1.52
C ALA A 106 9.16 18.01 -2.08
N ALA A 107 9.14 18.72 -3.21
CA ALA A 107 10.34 19.29 -3.82
C ALA A 107 10.98 20.33 -2.91
N ALA A 108 10.18 21.17 -2.23
CA ALA A 108 10.70 22.10 -1.23
C ALA A 108 11.45 21.39 -0.09
N VAL A 109 10.94 20.24 0.37
CA VAL A 109 11.60 19.40 1.39
C VAL A 109 12.84 18.68 0.84
N ALA A 110 12.79 18.22 -0.41
CA ALA A 110 13.88 17.50 -1.08
C ALA A 110 15.11 18.38 -1.38
N GLY A 111 14.91 19.71 -1.49
CA GLY A 111 15.90 20.66 -1.98
C GLY A 111 15.75 21.04 -3.46
N GLY A 112 14.59 20.78 -4.06
CA GLY A 112 14.26 21.08 -5.46
C GLY A 112 13.65 19.88 -6.19
N HIS A 113 13.06 20.12 -7.37
CA HIS A 113 12.41 19.06 -8.17
C HIS A 113 13.42 18.02 -8.71
N GLU A 114 14.64 18.44 -9.05
CA GLU A 114 15.70 17.52 -9.49
C GLU A 114 16.11 16.57 -8.36
N ALA A 115 16.36 17.12 -7.16
CA ALA A 115 16.65 16.33 -5.97
C ALA A 115 15.50 15.37 -5.61
N LEU A 116 14.24 15.82 -5.75
CA LEU A 116 13.08 14.95 -5.54
C LEU A 116 13.02 13.81 -6.55
N SER A 117 13.29 14.09 -7.83
CA SER A 117 13.29 13.11 -8.92
C SER A 117 14.38 12.04 -8.75
N GLU A 118 15.55 12.41 -8.21
CA GLU A 118 16.62 11.48 -7.87
C GLU A 118 16.32 10.65 -6.61
N GLN A 119 15.75 11.28 -5.58
CA GLN A 119 15.47 10.64 -4.30
C GLN A 119 14.24 9.74 -4.31
N GLN A 120 13.23 10.09 -5.12
CA GLN A 120 11.95 9.37 -5.31
C GLN A 120 11.27 8.98 -3.99
N HIS A 121 11.29 9.85 -2.99
CA HIS A 121 10.75 9.56 -1.66
C HIS A 121 9.23 9.80 -1.54
N ILE A 122 8.55 10.11 -2.66
CA ILE A 122 7.10 10.17 -2.75
C ILE A 122 6.61 9.32 -3.92
N LEU A 123 5.45 8.70 -3.78
CA LEU A 123 4.78 7.91 -4.80
C LEU A 123 3.30 8.28 -4.84
N LEU A 124 2.76 8.53 -6.04
CA LEU A 124 1.34 8.81 -6.19
C LEU A 124 0.53 7.51 -6.28
N TYR A 125 -0.48 7.39 -5.43
CA TYR A 125 -1.56 6.42 -5.64
C TYR A 125 -2.63 7.01 -6.56
N SER A 126 -2.86 6.35 -7.69
CA SER A 126 -3.87 6.72 -8.67
C SER A 126 -4.59 5.47 -9.14
N GLU A 127 -5.84 5.63 -9.59
CA GLU A 127 -6.64 4.53 -10.09
C GLU A 127 -7.35 4.93 -11.40
N PRO A 128 -7.47 4.02 -12.37
CA PRO A 128 -8.48 4.12 -13.41
C PRO A 128 -9.87 3.89 -12.81
N SER A 129 -10.92 4.14 -13.59
CA SER A 129 -12.30 3.84 -13.21
C SER A 129 -12.75 2.53 -13.85
N SER A 130 -12.66 1.42 -13.12
CA SER A 130 -13.12 0.13 -13.64
C SER A 130 -14.65 0.11 -13.83
N PRO A 131 -15.17 -0.50 -14.93
CA PRO A 131 -14.43 -1.22 -15.96
C PRO A 131 -13.96 -0.36 -17.14
N LEU A 132 -12.71 -0.58 -17.55
CA LEU A 132 -12.04 -0.18 -18.78
C LEU A 132 -12.06 1.32 -19.09
N LYS A 133 -12.07 2.18 -18.06
CA LYS A 133 -12.10 3.64 -18.25
C LYS A 133 -10.91 4.34 -17.62
N GLN A 134 -10.17 5.06 -18.45
CA GLN A 134 -9.17 6.03 -18.02
C GLN A 134 -9.84 7.39 -17.85
N SER A 135 -10.02 7.85 -16.61
CA SER A 135 -10.62 9.16 -16.35
C SER A 135 -9.61 10.28 -16.66
N GLU A 136 -10.10 11.44 -17.11
CA GLU A 136 -9.26 12.59 -17.44
C GLU A 136 -8.37 12.98 -16.25
N THR A 137 -8.97 13.11 -15.06
CA THR A 137 -8.24 13.43 -13.83
C THR A 137 -7.14 12.42 -13.49
N ALA A 138 -7.39 11.11 -13.68
CA ALA A 138 -6.39 10.09 -13.39
C ALA A 138 -5.25 10.11 -14.42
N VAL A 139 -5.57 10.30 -15.71
CA VAL A 139 -4.59 10.41 -16.79
C VAL A 139 -3.74 11.68 -16.63
N ASP A 140 -4.34 12.82 -16.28
CA ASP A 140 -3.62 14.07 -16.04
C ASP A 140 -2.55 13.91 -14.96
N LYS A 141 -2.92 13.28 -13.83
CA LYS A 141 -1.96 12.98 -12.76
C LYS A 141 -0.90 11.96 -13.21
N LEU A 142 -1.29 10.94 -13.98
CA LEU A 142 -0.37 9.95 -14.51
C LEU A 142 0.69 10.58 -15.43
N LEU A 143 0.27 11.45 -16.35
CA LEU A 143 1.16 12.20 -17.23
C LEU A 143 2.06 13.17 -16.44
N LEU A 144 1.53 13.79 -15.40
CA LEU A 144 2.29 14.67 -14.52
C LEU A 144 3.42 13.91 -13.79
N MET A 145 3.12 12.76 -13.21
CA MET A 145 4.12 11.94 -12.53
C MET A 145 5.21 11.46 -13.50
N ALA A 146 4.83 11.11 -14.72
CA ALA A 146 5.78 10.79 -15.79
C ALA A 146 6.69 11.98 -16.11
N GLU A 147 6.14 13.20 -16.25
CA GLU A 147 6.87 14.42 -16.55
C GLU A 147 7.96 14.70 -15.51
N TYR A 148 7.65 14.55 -14.21
CA TYR A 148 8.61 14.74 -13.12
C TYR A 148 9.49 13.51 -12.83
N GLN A 149 9.30 12.40 -13.55
CA GLN A 149 9.94 11.10 -13.30
C GLN A 149 9.77 10.60 -11.86
N LEU A 150 8.59 10.82 -11.29
CA LEU A 150 8.25 10.35 -9.95
C LEU A 150 7.44 9.04 -10.05
N PRO A 151 7.62 8.11 -9.10
CA PRO A 151 6.91 6.85 -9.14
C PRO A 151 5.40 7.04 -8.94
N VAL A 152 4.65 6.27 -9.71
CA VAL A 152 3.19 6.21 -9.64
C VAL A 152 2.75 4.76 -9.66
N VAL A 153 1.77 4.44 -8.82
CA VAL A 153 0.95 3.25 -9.01
C VAL A 153 -0.37 3.72 -9.64
N HIS A 154 -0.73 3.10 -10.75
CA HIS A 154 -2.00 3.35 -11.44
C HIS A 154 -2.83 2.06 -11.43
N SER A 155 -3.34 1.73 -10.24
CA SER A 155 -3.87 0.41 -9.90
C SER A 155 -5.40 0.36 -10.08
N PRO A 156 -5.95 -0.48 -10.97
CA PRO A 156 -7.39 -0.70 -11.02
C PRO A 156 -7.89 -1.45 -9.79
N GLY A 157 -9.06 -1.05 -9.29
CA GLY A 157 -9.75 -1.66 -8.15
C GLY A 157 -11.12 -2.23 -8.52
N PRO A 158 -11.24 -3.21 -9.44
CA PRO A 158 -12.53 -3.74 -9.84
C PRO A 158 -13.18 -4.56 -8.73
N LEU A 159 -14.49 -4.38 -8.57
CA LEU A 159 -15.35 -5.24 -7.76
C LEU A 159 -15.86 -6.39 -8.64
N MET A 160 -15.24 -7.57 -8.53
CA MET A 160 -15.68 -8.76 -9.26
C MET A 160 -17.08 -9.20 -8.82
N GLY A 161 -17.97 -9.34 -9.80
CA GLY A 161 -19.40 -9.51 -9.62
C GLY A 161 -20.20 -8.21 -9.67
N GLY A 162 -19.54 -7.04 -9.55
CA GLY A 162 -20.14 -5.72 -9.64
C GLY A 162 -19.64 -4.94 -10.86
N THR A 163 -18.46 -4.33 -10.75
CA THR A 163 -17.82 -3.54 -11.81
C THR A 163 -16.86 -4.36 -12.70
N ALA A 164 -16.68 -5.65 -12.41
CA ALA A 164 -15.99 -6.60 -13.28
C ALA A 164 -16.73 -7.96 -13.27
N PRO A 165 -16.49 -8.86 -14.24
CA PRO A 165 -17.10 -10.18 -14.20
C PRO A 165 -16.59 -10.99 -13.00
N ILE A 166 -17.41 -11.91 -12.51
CA ILE A 166 -17.21 -12.56 -11.21
C ILE A 166 -16.04 -13.55 -11.16
N THR A 167 -15.51 -13.98 -12.32
CA THR A 167 -14.45 -15.00 -12.36
C THR A 167 -13.08 -14.34 -12.31
N MET A 168 -12.19 -14.84 -11.44
CA MET A 168 -10.83 -14.32 -11.26
C MET A 168 -10.07 -14.16 -12.58
N ALA A 169 -10.15 -15.13 -13.49
CA ALA A 169 -9.46 -15.06 -14.78
C ALA A 169 -9.94 -13.87 -15.63
N SER A 170 -11.25 -13.61 -15.66
CA SER A 170 -11.80 -12.48 -16.41
C SER A 170 -11.46 -11.13 -15.77
N GLY A 171 -11.49 -11.07 -14.42
CA GLY A 171 -11.06 -9.89 -13.66
C GLY A 171 -9.59 -9.58 -13.91
N LEU A 172 -8.72 -10.60 -13.95
CA LEU A 172 -7.30 -10.45 -14.28
C LEU A 172 -7.12 -9.91 -15.70
N VAL A 173 -7.79 -10.49 -16.70
CA VAL A 173 -7.70 -9.98 -18.09
C VAL A 173 -8.12 -8.52 -18.19
N MET A 174 -9.21 -8.13 -17.51
CA MET A 174 -9.66 -6.74 -17.47
C MET A 174 -8.64 -5.82 -16.80
N SER A 175 -8.17 -6.20 -15.60
CA SER A 175 -7.20 -5.41 -14.84
C SER A 175 -5.90 -5.25 -15.61
N MET A 176 -5.44 -6.30 -16.29
CA MET A 176 -4.29 -6.25 -17.19
C MET A 176 -4.48 -5.23 -18.31
N ALA A 177 -5.67 -5.20 -18.94
CA ALA A 177 -5.95 -4.20 -19.97
C ALA A 177 -5.88 -2.77 -19.43
N GLU A 178 -6.40 -2.54 -18.22
CA GLU A 178 -6.36 -1.23 -17.56
C GLU A 178 -4.94 -0.82 -17.20
N ILE A 179 -4.18 -1.67 -16.51
CA ILE A 179 -2.79 -1.40 -16.14
C ILE A 179 -1.94 -1.12 -17.38
N LEU A 180 -2.00 -1.99 -18.39
CA LEU A 180 -1.17 -1.86 -19.59
C LEU A 180 -1.54 -0.61 -20.39
N SER A 181 -2.83 -0.24 -20.44
CA SER A 181 -3.24 1.01 -21.07
C SER A 181 -2.64 2.24 -20.38
N GLY A 182 -2.69 2.28 -19.04
CA GLY A 182 -2.09 3.36 -18.24
C GLY A 182 -0.57 3.39 -18.39
N LEU A 183 0.08 2.22 -18.32
CA LEU A 183 1.53 2.09 -18.49
C LEU A 183 1.98 2.62 -19.86
N VAL A 184 1.27 2.28 -20.94
CA VAL A 184 1.59 2.78 -22.29
C VAL A 184 1.47 4.30 -22.34
N VAL A 185 0.38 4.88 -21.81
CA VAL A 185 0.21 6.34 -21.76
C VAL A 185 1.34 7.01 -20.96
N HIS A 186 1.69 6.45 -19.80
CA HIS A 186 2.77 6.93 -18.94
C HIS A 186 4.14 6.90 -19.65
N GLN A 187 4.47 5.80 -20.31
CA GLN A 187 5.76 5.63 -21.00
C GLN A 187 5.84 6.43 -22.32
N LEU A 188 4.70 6.73 -22.97
CA LEU A 188 4.66 7.63 -24.13
C LEU A 188 4.96 9.09 -23.73
N GLN A 189 4.57 9.50 -22.52
CA GLN A 189 4.89 10.83 -22.00
C GLN A 189 6.37 10.97 -21.68
N ARG A 190 6.96 9.98 -20.99
CA ARG A 190 8.38 9.97 -20.67
C ARG A 190 8.91 8.54 -20.53
N PRO A 191 9.62 8.01 -21.55
CA PRO A 191 10.20 6.68 -21.47
C PRO A 191 11.13 6.52 -20.28
N GLY A 192 10.95 5.45 -19.51
CA GLY A 192 11.73 5.16 -18.31
C GLY A 192 11.24 5.88 -17.05
N ALA A 193 10.13 6.63 -17.10
CA ALA A 193 9.52 7.15 -15.88
C ALA A 193 9.05 5.99 -14.97
N PRO A 194 9.25 6.08 -13.64
CA PRO A 194 9.02 4.94 -12.75
C PRO A 194 7.53 4.62 -12.61
N PHE A 195 7.19 3.34 -12.64
CA PHE A 195 5.82 2.86 -12.56
C PHE A 195 5.75 1.61 -11.68
N VAL A 196 4.74 1.54 -10.83
CA VAL A 196 4.46 0.36 -9.98
C VAL A 196 3.22 -0.34 -10.52
N PHE A 197 3.37 -1.63 -10.78
CA PHE A 197 2.36 -2.49 -11.37
C PHE A 197 1.45 -3.09 -10.30
N GLY A 198 0.15 -2.90 -10.38
CA GLY A 198 -0.74 -3.72 -9.58
C GLY A 198 -2.21 -3.46 -9.80
N ALA A 199 -3.04 -4.25 -9.13
CA ALA A 199 -4.48 -4.19 -9.17
C ALA A 199 -5.10 -4.78 -7.89
N GLY A 200 -6.18 -4.18 -7.42
CA GLY A 200 -7.00 -4.62 -6.30
C GLY A 200 -8.25 -5.34 -6.79
N LEU A 201 -8.13 -6.62 -7.15
CA LEU A 201 -9.25 -7.41 -7.66
C LEU A 201 -10.09 -7.96 -6.51
N HIS A 202 -10.94 -7.10 -5.94
CA HIS A 202 -11.81 -7.47 -4.83
C HIS A 202 -13.00 -8.30 -5.30
N HIS A 203 -13.37 -9.32 -4.53
CA HIS A 203 -14.61 -10.06 -4.77
C HIS A 203 -15.75 -9.39 -4.00
N MET A 204 -16.92 -9.35 -4.64
CA MET A 204 -18.15 -8.97 -3.96
C MET A 204 -18.69 -10.15 -3.16
N ASP A 205 -18.88 -9.97 -1.86
CA ASP A 205 -19.68 -10.89 -1.07
C ASP A 205 -21.13 -10.80 -1.55
N MET A 206 -21.68 -11.92 -2.04
CA MET A 206 -23.01 -11.94 -2.68
C MET A 206 -24.15 -11.70 -1.67
N SER A 207 -23.92 -11.93 -0.38
CA SER A 207 -24.96 -11.74 0.65
C SER A 207 -25.09 -10.27 1.06
N SER A 208 -23.98 -9.57 1.20
CA SER A 208 -23.92 -8.19 1.67
C SER A 208 -23.72 -7.16 0.53
N ALA A 209 -23.37 -7.63 -0.67
CA ALA A 209 -22.96 -6.83 -1.80
C ALA A 209 -21.78 -5.88 -1.49
N GLN A 210 -20.92 -6.27 -0.54
CA GLN A 210 -19.73 -5.51 -0.14
C GLN A 210 -18.45 -6.10 -0.74
N ILE A 211 -17.40 -5.30 -0.80
CA ILE A 211 -16.03 -5.77 -1.03
C ILE A 211 -15.63 -6.70 0.13
N SER A 212 -14.95 -7.82 -0.18
CA SER A 212 -14.28 -8.65 0.82
C SER A 212 -12.76 -8.68 0.64
N TYR A 213 -12.05 -8.02 1.57
CA TYR A 213 -10.60 -8.06 1.71
C TYR A 213 -10.10 -9.39 2.28
N GLY A 214 -10.87 -10.01 3.18
CA GLY A 214 -10.52 -11.28 3.81
C GLY A 214 -10.65 -12.49 2.88
N SER A 215 -11.29 -12.32 1.72
CA SER A 215 -11.62 -13.42 0.81
C SER A 215 -10.37 -14.18 0.29
N PRO A 216 -10.39 -15.52 0.26
CA PRO A 216 -9.33 -16.33 -0.35
C PRO A 216 -9.07 -15.96 -1.81
N GLU A 217 -10.12 -15.62 -2.55
CA GLU A 217 -10.01 -15.27 -3.95
C GLU A 217 -9.27 -13.94 -4.15
N PHE A 218 -9.41 -12.97 -3.23
CA PHE A 218 -8.56 -11.78 -3.24
C PHE A 218 -7.09 -12.10 -2.95
N GLN A 219 -6.80 -13.07 -2.08
CA GLN A 219 -5.41 -13.52 -1.85
C GLN A 219 -4.80 -14.15 -3.12
N LEU A 220 -5.58 -14.94 -3.87
CA LEU A 220 -5.15 -15.56 -5.12
C LEU A 220 -4.91 -14.52 -6.24
N THR A 221 -5.79 -13.54 -6.41
CA THR A 221 -5.61 -12.51 -7.44
C THR A 221 -4.41 -11.62 -7.14
N LYS A 222 -4.15 -11.29 -5.86
CA LYS A 222 -2.92 -10.58 -5.45
C LYS A 222 -1.66 -11.37 -5.79
N ALA A 223 -1.66 -12.68 -5.53
CA ALA A 223 -0.55 -13.55 -5.90
C ALA A 223 -0.30 -13.54 -7.42
N ALA A 224 -1.36 -13.63 -8.22
CA ALA A 224 -1.26 -13.57 -9.68
C ALA A 224 -0.71 -12.22 -10.17
N ILE A 225 -1.15 -11.10 -9.59
CA ILE A 225 -0.62 -9.77 -9.92
C ILE A 225 0.87 -9.65 -9.57
N ALA A 226 1.29 -10.19 -8.43
CA ALA A 226 2.70 -10.22 -8.04
C ALA A 226 3.56 -11.00 -9.06
N GLU A 227 3.08 -12.17 -9.50
CA GLU A 227 3.74 -12.97 -10.54
C GLU A 227 3.77 -12.27 -11.90
N LEU A 228 2.67 -11.65 -12.31
CA LEU A 228 2.58 -10.91 -13.57
C LEU A 228 3.52 -9.71 -13.58
N GLY A 229 3.54 -8.91 -12.50
CA GLY A 229 4.48 -7.78 -12.40
C GLY A 229 5.93 -8.23 -12.49
N ARG A 230 6.30 -9.34 -11.82
CA ARG A 230 7.63 -9.96 -11.99
C ARG A 230 7.89 -10.42 -13.42
N TRP A 231 6.90 -10.99 -14.10
CA TRP A 231 7.03 -11.40 -15.51
C TRP A 231 7.30 -10.20 -16.43
N TYR A 232 6.68 -9.05 -16.17
CA TYR A 232 6.96 -7.79 -16.88
C TYR A 232 8.25 -7.09 -16.41
N GLY A 233 8.88 -7.55 -15.32
CA GLY A 233 10.05 -6.90 -14.72
C GLY A 233 9.72 -5.55 -14.06
N ILE A 234 8.49 -5.35 -13.60
CA ILE A 234 8.00 -4.10 -12.99
C ILE A 234 7.69 -4.36 -11.52
N PRO A 235 8.12 -3.50 -10.58
CA PRO A 235 7.79 -3.64 -9.16
C PRO A 235 6.28 -3.59 -8.93
N THR A 236 5.83 -4.27 -7.87
CA THR A 236 4.41 -4.57 -7.69
C THR A 236 3.76 -3.85 -6.51
N TRP A 237 2.50 -3.47 -6.70
CA TRP A 237 1.59 -3.02 -5.65
C TRP A 237 0.80 -4.21 -5.08
N GLY A 238 0.66 -4.25 -3.77
CA GLY A 238 0.03 -5.34 -3.03
C GLY A 238 -0.72 -4.84 -1.80
N TYR A 239 -1.42 -5.75 -1.13
CA TYR A 239 -2.38 -5.46 -0.07
C TYR A 239 -2.25 -6.47 1.06
N ALA A 240 -2.16 -6.00 2.31
CA ALA A 240 -2.19 -6.84 3.51
C ALA A 240 -2.44 -6.02 4.78
N GLY A 241 -2.61 -6.70 5.91
CA GLY A 241 -2.76 -6.02 7.21
C GLY A 241 -4.10 -5.31 7.37
N CYS A 242 -5.09 -5.77 6.61
CA CYS A 242 -6.44 -5.22 6.50
C CYS A 242 -7.48 -6.29 6.86
N SER A 243 -8.67 -5.86 7.26
CA SER A 243 -9.78 -6.77 7.57
C SER A 243 -11.15 -6.21 7.19
N ASP A 244 -12.08 -7.12 6.90
CA ASP A 244 -13.51 -6.84 6.76
C ASP A 244 -14.21 -6.72 8.13
N ALA A 245 -13.55 -7.07 9.24
CA ALA A 245 -14.06 -6.95 10.60
C ALA A 245 -14.33 -5.49 10.97
N LYS A 246 -15.33 -5.27 11.83
CA LYS A 246 -15.77 -3.93 12.26
C LYS A 246 -15.11 -3.52 13.57
N VAL A 247 -14.57 -4.47 14.31
CA VAL A 247 -13.91 -4.30 15.59
C VAL A 247 -12.67 -5.17 15.62
N MET A 248 -11.75 -4.89 16.55
CA MET A 248 -10.56 -5.71 16.77
C MET A 248 -10.92 -7.03 17.43
N ASP A 249 -11.26 -8.03 16.63
CA ASP A 249 -11.64 -9.38 17.05
C ASP A 249 -10.79 -10.48 16.38
N GLU A 250 -11.20 -11.73 16.54
CA GLU A 250 -10.52 -12.88 15.94
C GLU A 250 -10.57 -12.86 14.42
N GLN A 251 -11.62 -12.30 13.80
CA GLN A 251 -11.68 -12.14 12.35
C GLN A 251 -10.60 -11.16 11.89
N ALA A 252 -10.47 -10.01 12.56
CA ALA A 252 -9.43 -9.03 12.27
C ALA A 252 -8.03 -9.65 12.32
N ALA A 253 -7.74 -10.42 13.38
CA ALA A 253 -6.45 -11.08 13.54
C ALA A 253 -6.16 -12.15 12.46
N VAL A 254 -7.14 -12.99 12.13
CA VAL A 254 -6.97 -14.08 11.15
C VAL A 254 -6.78 -13.52 9.74
N GLU A 255 -7.58 -12.54 9.33
CA GLU A 255 -7.49 -11.93 7.99
C GLU A 255 -6.18 -11.15 7.81
N ALA A 256 -5.75 -10.40 8.83
CA ALA A 256 -4.45 -9.74 8.84
C ALA A 256 -3.30 -10.74 8.69
N THR A 257 -3.31 -11.80 9.50
CA THR A 257 -2.25 -12.83 9.50
C THR A 257 -2.17 -13.51 8.14
N LEU A 258 -3.31 -13.94 7.59
CA LEU A 258 -3.37 -14.58 6.27
C LEU A 258 -2.79 -13.67 5.19
N SER A 259 -3.22 -12.41 5.16
CA SER A 259 -2.80 -11.47 4.11
C SER A 259 -1.32 -11.07 4.22
N VAL A 260 -0.79 -10.89 5.44
CA VAL A 260 0.64 -10.61 5.66
C VAL A 260 1.51 -11.80 5.23
N MET A 261 1.12 -13.01 5.61
CA MET A 261 1.82 -14.23 5.17
C MET A 261 1.79 -14.38 3.65
N MET A 262 0.64 -14.14 3.02
CA MET A 262 0.51 -14.18 1.57
C MET A 262 1.37 -13.11 0.88
N ALA A 263 1.44 -11.89 1.42
CA ALA A 263 2.30 -10.84 0.87
C ALA A 263 3.78 -11.24 0.89
N ARG A 264 4.26 -11.81 1.99
CA ARG A 264 5.64 -12.33 2.12
C ARG A 264 5.91 -13.50 1.16
N LEU A 265 5.03 -14.50 1.13
CA LEU A 265 5.18 -15.69 0.27
C LEU A 265 5.11 -15.37 -1.23
N THR A 266 4.27 -14.42 -1.60
CA THR A 266 4.08 -14.03 -3.02
C THR A 266 5.12 -13.02 -3.48
N GLY A 267 5.83 -12.35 -2.58
CA GLY A 267 6.91 -11.43 -2.92
C GLY A 267 6.46 -10.15 -3.64
N ALA A 268 5.27 -9.63 -3.31
CA ALA A 268 4.81 -8.32 -3.82
C ALA A 268 5.61 -7.17 -3.17
N ASN A 269 5.87 -6.06 -3.86
CA ASN A 269 6.90 -5.12 -3.40
C ASN A 269 6.43 -4.04 -2.43
N LEU A 270 5.37 -3.32 -2.77
CA LEU A 270 4.76 -2.29 -1.93
C LEU A 270 3.39 -2.76 -1.46
N ILE A 271 3.29 -3.08 -0.17
CA ILE A 271 2.09 -3.60 0.47
C ILE A 271 1.43 -2.47 1.25
N HIS A 272 0.27 -2.00 0.81
CA HIS A 272 -0.53 -1.03 1.55
C HIS A 272 -1.68 -1.70 2.33
N ASP A 273 -2.53 -0.86 2.91
CA ASP A 273 -3.74 -1.20 3.68
C ASP A 273 -3.52 -1.70 5.09
N VAL A 274 -2.29 -1.62 5.61
CA VAL A 274 -2.04 -1.86 7.03
C VAL A 274 -2.88 -0.88 7.86
N GLY A 275 -3.72 -1.43 8.74
CA GLY A 275 -4.61 -0.66 9.60
C GLY A 275 -6.04 -0.53 9.11
N TYR A 276 -6.35 -0.96 7.88
CA TYR A 276 -7.72 -0.98 7.38
C TYR A 276 -8.59 -1.98 8.12
N MET A 277 -9.79 -1.52 8.44
CA MET A 277 -10.91 -2.28 8.97
C MET A 277 -12.18 -1.91 8.19
N GLU A 278 -13.24 -2.70 8.38
CA GLU A 278 -14.53 -2.47 7.74
C GLU A 278 -14.39 -2.31 6.22
N SER A 279 -13.60 -3.20 5.62
CA SER A 279 -13.36 -3.23 4.17
C SER A 279 -12.83 -1.90 3.62
N GLY A 280 -11.90 -1.27 4.36
CA GLY A 280 -11.22 -0.04 3.98
C GLY A 280 -11.94 1.26 4.38
N LEU A 281 -13.07 1.18 5.07
CA LEU A 281 -13.81 2.36 5.52
C LEU A 281 -13.25 2.97 6.80
N THR A 282 -12.67 2.14 7.66
CA THR A 282 -12.22 2.52 9.00
C THR A 282 -10.73 2.23 9.17
N MET A 283 -9.98 3.17 9.71
CA MET A 283 -8.59 2.96 10.14
C MET A 283 -8.55 2.60 11.63
N SER A 284 -7.63 1.74 12.04
CA SER A 284 -7.44 1.35 13.44
C SER A 284 -5.96 1.41 13.81
N TYR A 285 -5.62 2.12 14.89
CA TYR A 285 -4.26 2.19 15.38
C TYR A 285 -3.81 0.84 15.96
N GLU A 286 -4.71 0.15 16.64
CA GLU A 286 -4.48 -1.20 17.16
C GLU A 286 -4.20 -2.19 16.03
N MET A 287 -4.89 -2.07 14.90
CA MET A 287 -4.65 -2.91 13.73
C MET A 287 -3.27 -2.65 13.12
N ILE A 288 -2.80 -1.39 13.10
CA ILE A 288 -1.44 -1.06 12.67
C ILE A 288 -0.41 -1.72 13.61
N VAL A 289 -0.60 -1.60 14.93
CA VAL A 289 0.33 -2.17 15.92
C VAL A 289 0.33 -3.70 15.86
N LEU A 290 -0.85 -4.33 15.77
CA LEU A 290 -0.97 -5.78 15.61
C LEU A 290 -0.25 -6.23 14.33
N THR A 291 -0.48 -5.54 13.23
CA THR A 291 0.13 -5.90 11.95
C THR A 291 1.64 -5.74 11.96
N ASP A 292 2.19 -4.74 12.66
CA ASP A 292 3.65 -4.61 12.82
C ASP A 292 4.28 -5.88 13.44
N GLU A 293 3.65 -6.44 14.49
CA GLU A 293 4.07 -7.71 15.08
C GLU A 293 3.88 -8.90 14.12
N LEU A 294 2.75 -8.96 13.41
CA LEU A 294 2.50 -10.02 12.42
C LEU A 294 3.52 -9.99 11.27
N ILE A 295 3.96 -8.80 10.86
CA ILE A 295 5.02 -8.65 9.87
C ILE A 295 6.35 -9.20 10.42
N ALA A 296 6.71 -8.88 11.67
CA ALA A 296 7.91 -9.40 12.32
C ALA A 296 7.87 -10.94 12.43
N MET A 297 6.72 -11.51 12.80
CA MET A 297 6.51 -12.97 12.83
C MET A 297 6.68 -13.58 11.44
N ALA A 298 6.07 -12.97 10.41
CA ALA A 298 6.17 -13.45 9.05
C ALA A 298 7.62 -13.35 8.53
N ASP A 299 8.34 -12.28 8.85
CA ASP A 299 9.76 -12.12 8.53
C ASP A 299 10.62 -13.21 9.15
N HIS A 300 10.38 -13.54 10.42
CA HIS A 300 11.08 -14.63 11.08
C HIS A 300 10.81 -15.98 10.38
N LEU A 301 9.57 -16.22 9.96
CA LEU A 301 9.23 -17.42 9.18
C LEU A 301 9.94 -17.46 7.81
N MET A 302 10.11 -16.31 7.15
CA MET A 302 10.77 -16.23 5.84
C MET A 302 12.28 -16.47 5.90
N VAL A 303 12.92 -16.40 7.08
CA VAL A 303 14.33 -16.78 7.25
C VAL A 303 14.54 -18.28 6.94
N GLY A 304 13.51 -19.11 7.15
CA GLY A 304 13.61 -20.55 6.99
C GLY A 304 14.44 -21.22 8.10
N ILE A 305 14.95 -22.42 7.81
CA ILE A 305 15.79 -23.18 8.75
C ILE A 305 17.24 -22.99 8.31
N ASP A 306 18.08 -22.42 9.17
CA ASP A 306 19.52 -22.41 8.96
C ASP A 306 20.07 -23.84 9.10
N VAL A 307 20.73 -24.34 8.06
CA VAL A 307 21.35 -25.67 8.05
C VAL A 307 22.86 -25.49 7.85
N SER A 308 23.55 -25.39 8.97
CA SER A 308 24.99 -25.20 9.08
C SER A 308 25.59 -26.19 10.07
N GLU A 309 26.92 -26.32 10.11
CA GLU A 309 27.59 -27.18 11.09
C GLU A 309 27.26 -26.76 12.54
N GLU A 310 27.18 -25.43 12.76
CA GLU A 310 26.81 -24.85 14.06
C GLU A 310 25.34 -25.11 14.43
N SER A 311 24.40 -24.95 13.49
CA SER A 311 22.97 -25.13 13.78
C SER A 311 22.55 -26.60 13.95
N LEU A 312 23.28 -27.54 13.33
CA LEU A 312 22.99 -28.97 13.44
C LEU A 312 23.34 -29.54 14.82
N MET A 313 24.36 -28.99 15.51
CA MET A 313 24.80 -29.41 16.85
C MET A 313 25.01 -30.94 16.96
N LEU A 314 25.59 -31.56 15.93
CA LEU A 314 25.72 -33.03 15.86
C LEU A 314 26.61 -33.59 16.98
N ASP A 315 27.64 -32.86 17.40
CA ASP A 315 28.52 -33.27 18.49
C ASP A 315 27.78 -33.30 19.83
N GLU A 316 26.93 -32.31 20.10
CA GLU A 316 26.05 -32.31 21.27
C GLU A 316 25.06 -33.47 21.25
N LEU A 317 24.46 -33.76 20.08
CA LEU A 317 23.57 -34.89 19.92
C LEU A 317 24.30 -36.22 20.18
N HIS A 318 25.48 -36.43 19.61
CA HIS A 318 26.30 -37.61 19.85
C HIS A 318 26.75 -37.73 21.31
N ARG A 319 27.13 -36.61 21.95
CA ARG A 319 27.53 -36.57 23.36
C ARG A 319 26.37 -36.91 24.29
N THR A 320 25.16 -36.47 23.94
CA THR A 320 23.95 -36.76 24.73
C THR A 320 23.53 -38.22 24.58
N GLY A 321 23.65 -38.79 23.36
CA GLY A 321 23.39 -40.20 23.07
C GLY A 321 21.89 -40.56 22.99
N PRO A 322 21.55 -41.86 22.86
CA PRO A 322 20.22 -42.38 23.19
C PRO A 322 19.82 -42.13 24.65
#